data_AF-A0A0D6JMH1-F1
#
_entry.id   AF-A0A0D6JMH1-F1
#
_cell.length_a   1.000
_cell.length_b   1.000
_cell.length_c   1.000
_cell.angle_alpha   90.00
_cell.angle_beta   90.00
_cell.angle_gamma   90.00
#
_symmetry.space_group_name_H-M   'P 1'
#
loop_
_entity.id
_entity.type
_entity.pdbx_description
1 polymer ?
#
loop_
_entity_poly.entity_id
_entity_poly.type
_entity_poly.pdbx_seq_one_letter_code
_entity_poly.pdbx_strand_id
1 'polypeptide(L)'
;MTTDDTRTITAEWVEDIAVGGAVLGGGGGGSLTKGIEFGELAVEYGRPTIVSVADLDPTDVVLTVSGVGAPAATESHVDPADYVRAVELLVDRLAADGTTVGALMTNEMGGFATVNGLLQSAVTGLPLVDAACNGRAHPTGPMGSIGLSQDAESVQAAVGGVPGTAARLETVVEAELGTAASLVRHRWG
;
A
#
# COMPACT_ATOMS: atom_id res chain seq x y z
N MET A 1 -24.60 2.84 17.20
CA MET A 1 -25.03 3.61 16.02
C MET A 1 -23.78 3.79 15.20
N THR A 2 -23.51 2.86 14.29
CA THR A 2 -22.42 2.97 13.32
C THR A 2 -22.79 4.11 12.38
N THR A 3 -22.07 5.22 12.48
CA THR A 3 -22.06 6.21 11.41
C THR A 3 -21.23 5.58 10.31
N ASP A 4 -21.84 5.22 9.18
CA ASP A 4 -21.09 4.87 7.99
C ASP A 4 -20.36 6.14 7.53
N ASP A 5 -19.19 6.39 8.11
CA ASP A 5 -18.38 7.60 7.92
C ASP A 5 -17.38 7.41 6.76
N THR A 6 -17.72 6.50 5.84
CA THR A 6 -16.98 6.24 4.61
C THR A 6 -17.01 7.49 3.73
N ARG A 7 -15.85 8.11 3.53
CA ARG A 7 -15.69 9.33 2.73
C ARG A 7 -15.06 8.99 1.39
N THR A 8 -15.59 9.56 0.31
CA THR A 8 -14.97 9.46 -1.02
C THR A 8 -13.88 10.51 -1.17
N ILE A 9 -12.71 10.10 -1.63
CA ILE A 9 -11.60 11.02 -1.97
C ILE A 9 -11.92 11.69 -3.31
N THR A 10 -11.85 13.02 -3.34
CA THR A 10 -12.09 13.82 -4.55
C THR A 10 -10.78 14.30 -5.15
N ALA A 11 -10.82 14.76 -6.40
CA ALA A 11 -9.65 15.36 -7.06
C ALA A 11 -9.09 16.56 -6.28
N GLU A 12 -9.96 17.37 -5.67
CA GLU A 12 -9.55 18.51 -4.84
C GLU A 12 -8.75 18.08 -3.60
N TRP A 13 -9.01 16.89 -3.07
CA TRP A 13 -8.31 16.39 -1.88
C TRP A 13 -6.95 15.76 -2.19
N VAL A 14 -6.69 15.37 -3.44
CA VAL A 14 -5.46 14.63 -3.80
C VAL A 14 -4.21 15.43 -3.43
N GLU A 15 -4.17 16.71 -3.79
CA GLU A 15 -3.04 17.58 -3.47
C GLU A 15 -2.91 17.78 -1.96
N ASP A 16 -4.02 18.04 -1.26
CA ASP A 16 -4.04 18.22 0.20
C ASP A 16 -3.51 16.99 0.94
N ILE A 17 -3.93 15.79 0.52
CA ILE A 17 -3.48 14.50 1.09
C ILE A 17 -1.99 14.31 0.84
N ALA A 18 -1.52 14.54 -0.38
CA ALA A 18 -0.12 14.33 -0.73
C ALA A 18 0.81 15.33 0.00
N VAL A 19 0.39 16.60 0.10
CA VAL A 19 1.12 17.66 0.82
C VAL A 19 1.13 17.39 2.32
N GLY A 20 -0.03 17.10 2.91
CA GLY A 20 -0.13 16.74 4.34
C GLY A 20 0.73 15.53 4.67
N GLY A 21 0.69 14.51 3.81
CA GLY A 21 1.55 13.34 3.85
C GLY A 21 3.04 13.67 3.81
N ALA A 22 3.47 14.54 2.90
CA ALA A 22 4.86 14.98 2.79
C ALA A 22 5.36 15.71 4.05
N VAL A 23 4.50 16.55 4.66
CA VAL A 23 4.80 17.22 5.93
C VAL A 23 4.98 16.21 7.06
N LEU A 24 4.04 15.26 7.21
CA LEU A 24 4.09 14.21 8.22
C LEU A 24 5.26 13.23 8.02
N GLY A 25 5.63 12.97 6.76
CA GLY A 25 6.74 12.09 6.39
C GLY A 25 8.12 12.61 6.77
N GLY A 26 8.25 13.88 7.17
CA GLY A 26 9.51 14.43 7.70
C GLY A 26 10.68 14.39 6.70
N GLY A 27 10.40 14.46 5.41
CA GLY A 27 11.39 14.45 4.32
C GLY A 27 11.62 13.07 3.65
N GLY A 28 10.90 12.02 4.06
CA GLY A 28 10.89 10.71 3.41
C GLY A 28 9.56 10.36 2.72
N GLY A 29 9.39 9.09 2.34
CA GLY A 29 8.12 8.55 1.81
C GLY A 29 7.75 8.96 0.37
N GLY A 30 8.77 9.24 -0.44
CA GLY A 30 8.65 9.38 -1.90
C GLY A 30 8.33 10.79 -2.41
N SER A 31 8.27 10.92 -3.75
CA SER A 31 8.10 12.20 -4.44
C SER A 31 6.68 12.73 -4.32
N LEU A 32 6.54 14.00 -3.93
CA LEU A 32 5.26 14.71 -3.89
C LEU A 32 4.60 14.77 -5.27
N THR A 33 5.33 15.18 -6.30
CA THR A 33 4.81 15.28 -7.67
C THR A 33 4.25 13.94 -8.17
N LYS A 34 5.02 12.86 -8.01
CA LYS A 34 4.55 11.52 -8.39
C LYS A 34 3.33 11.08 -7.56
N GLY A 35 3.27 11.50 -6.30
CA GLY A 35 2.12 11.22 -5.43
C GLY A 35 0.85 11.89 -5.93
N ILE A 36 0.93 13.18 -6.29
CA ILE A 36 -0.21 13.91 -6.87
C ILE A 36 -0.66 13.23 -8.17
N GLU A 37 0.26 12.96 -9.10
CA GLU A 37 -0.05 12.26 -10.37
C GLU A 37 -0.73 10.91 -10.14
N PHE A 38 -0.25 10.13 -9.16
CA PHE A 38 -0.82 8.81 -8.84
C PHE A 38 -2.20 8.91 -8.17
N GLY A 39 -2.41 9.90 -7.31
CA GLY A 39 -3.71 10.16 -6.69
C GLY A 39 -4.75 10.66 -7.70
N GLU A 40 -4.33 11.53 -8.63
CA GLU A 40 -5.17 12.01 -9.74
C GLU A 40 -5.61 10.84 -10.63
N LEU A 41 -4.68 9.95 -10.97
CA LEU A 41 -4.99 8.73 -11.72
C LEU A 41 -6.04 7.87 -10.98
N ALA A 42 -5.95 7.76 -9.65
CA ALA A 42 -6.89 6.97 -8.86
C ALA A 42 -8.31 7.54 -8.90
N VAL A 43 -8.47 8.87 -8.76
CA VAL A 43 -9.79 9.53 -8.80
C VAL A 43 -10.34 9.68 -10.22
N GLU A 44 -9.48 9.65 -11.25
CA GLU A 44 -9.91 9.56 -12.65
C GLU A 44 -10.45 8.15 -12.97
N TYR A 45 -9.76 7.11 -12.48
CA TYR A 45 -10.14 5.73 -12.72
C TYR A 45 -11.40 5.31 -11.97
N GLY A 46 -11.58 5.78 -10.73
CA GLY A 46 -12.68 5.35 -9.89
C GLY A 46 -12.94 6.24 -8.68
N ARG A 47 -13.48 5.65 -7.62
CA ARG A 47 -13.91 6.36 -6.41
C ARG A 47 -13.22 5.78 -5.18
N PRO A 48 -11.93 6.11 -4.95
CA PRO A 48 -11.26 5.69 -3.73
C PRO A 48 -11.99 6.22 -2.51
N THR A 49 -12.04 5.41 -1.46
CA THR A 49 -12.75 5.75 -0.23
C THR A 49 -11.85 5.60 0.98
N ILE A 50 -12.19 6.31 2.05
CA ILE A 50 -11.52 6.23 3.35
C ILE A 50 -12.56 5.94 4.43
N VAL A 51 -12.23 5.07 5.38
CA VAL A 51 -13.11 4.59 6.46
C VAL A 51 -12.43 4.70 7.81
N SER A 52 -13.20 4.95 8.87
CA SER A 52 -12.68 4.93 10.24
C SER A 52 -12.34 3.50 10.67
N VAL A 53 -11.30 3.35 11.50
CA VAL A 53 -10.97 2.06 12.15
C VAL A 53 -12.16 1.50 12.92
N ALA A 54 -13.00 2.37 13.50
CA ALA A 54 -14.14 1.96 14.31
C ALA A 54 -15.27 1.30 13.50
N ASP A 55 -15.27 1.48 12.17
CA ASP A 55 -16.30 0.96 11.27
C ASP A 55 -15.87 -0.31 10.53
N LEU A 56 -14.66 -0.82 10.80
CA LEU A 56 -14.17 -2.08 10.25
C LEU A 56 -14.75 -3.28 11.01
N ASP A 57 -15.00 -4.38 10.29
CA ASP A 57 -15.29 -5.65 10.93
C ASP A 57 -14.03 -6.12 11.69
N PRO A 58 -14.12 -6.41 13.01
CA PRO A 58 -12.97 -6.82 13.79
C PRO A 58 -12.38 -8.18 13.38
N THR A 59 -13.06 -8.92 12.50
CA THR A 59 -12.59 -10.19 11.94
C THR A 59 -11.87 -10.04 10.60
N ASP A 60 -12.02 -8.89 9.95
CA ASP A 60 -11.31 -8.58 8.71
C ASP A 60 -9.87 -8.20 8.98
N VAL A 61 -8.99 -8.53 8.03
CA VAL A 61 -7.62 -8.01 8.02
C VAL A 61 -7.52 -6.73 7.19
N VAL A 62 -6.62 -5.86 7.61
CA VAL A 62 -6.24 -4.64 6.88
C VAL A 62 -4.91 -4.90 6.16
N LEU A 63 -4.88 -4.73 4.85
CA LEU A 63 -3.66 -4.90 4.08
C LEU A 63 -2.81 -3.64 4.09
N THR A 64 -1.56 -3.77 4.49
CA THR A 64 -0.58 -2.70 4.32
C THR A 64 -0.03 -2.69 2.90
N VAL A 65 -0.21 -1.57 2.19
CA VAL A 65 0.30 -1.37 0.83
C VAL A 65 1.50 -0.42 0.84
N SER A 66 2.49 -0.71 -0.02
CA SER A 66 3.71 0.10 -0.13
C SER A 66 4.30 -0.01 -1.53
N GLY A 67 5.10 0.99 -1.90
CA GLY A 67 5.98 0.91 -3.06
C GLY A 67 7.38 0.52 -2.60
N VAL A 68 7.92 -0.59 -3.09
CA VAL A 68 9.27 -1.04 -2.76
C VAL A 68 10.19 -0.74 -3.94
N GLY A 69 11.23 0.06 -3.72
CA GLY A 69 12.25 0.37 -4.72
C GLY A 69 13.60 0.62 -4.08
N ALA A 70 14.68 0.32 -4.81
CA ALA A 70 16.02 0.71 -4.44
C ALA A 70 16.38 2.02 -5.17
N PRO A 71 16.83 3.09 -4.48
CA PRO A 71 17.23 4.34 -5.13
C PRO A 71 18.32 4.20 -6.20
N ALA A 72 19.08 3.09 -6.17
CA ALA A 72 20.17 2.80 -7.10
C ALA A 72 19.76 1.88 -8.27
N ALA A 73 18.53 1.36 -8.30
CA ALA A 73 18.10 0.47 -9.37
C ALA A 73 17.79 1.28 -10.64
N THR A 74 18.64 1.17 -11.66
CA THR A 74 18.46 1.83 -12.95
C THR A 74 17.43 1.16 -13.85
N GLU A 75 17.10 -0.11 -13.58
CA GLU A 75 16.18 -0.94 -14.37
C GLU A 75 14.85 -1.22 -13.63
N SER A 76 14.56 -0.52 -12.53
CA SER A 76 13.31 -0.73 -11.79
C SER A 76 12.12 -0.17 -12.58
N HIS A 77 11.15 -1.03 -12.87
CA HIS A 77 9.90 -0.68 -13.54
C HIS A 77 8.71 -1.18 -12.73
N VAL A 78 7.73 -0.31 -12.49
CA VAL A 78 6.46 -0.66 -11.83
C VAL A 78 5.37 0.15 -12.53
N ASP A 79 4.39 -0.54 -13.10
CA ASP A 79 3.22 0.09 -13.68
C ASP A 79 2.14 0.33 -12.61
N PRO A 80 1.23 1.31 -12.78
CA PRO A 80 0.12 1.50 -11.85
C PRO A 80 -0.72 0.24 -11.61
N ALA A 81 -0.88 -0.60 -12.64
CA ALA A 81 -1.58 -1.88 -12.54
C ALA A 81 -0.89 -2.90 -11.61
N ASP A 82 0.43 -2.78 -11.40
CA ASP A 82 1.18 -3.70 -10.54
C ASP A 82 0.82 -3.51 -9.07
N TYR A 83 0.52 -2.28 -8.66
CA TYR A 83 0.02 -1.97 -7.31
C TYR A 83 -1.31 -2.67 -7.02
N VAL A 84 -2.22 -2.66 -8.01
CA VAL A 84 -3.52 -3.34 -7.91
C VAL A 84 -3.31 -4.85 -7.89
N ARG A 85 -2.48 -5.36 -8.81
CA ARG A 85 -2.21 -6.80 -8.93
C ARG A 85 -1.62 -7.39 -7.65
N ALA A 86 -0.74 -6.66 -6.96
CA ALA A 86 -0.20 -7.09 -5.67
C ALA A 86 -1.30 -7.26 -4.61
N VAL A 87 -2.29 -6.36 -4.57
CA VAL A 87 -3.44 -6.48 -3.66
C VAL A 87 -4.30 -7.69 -4.04
N GLU A 88 -4.62 -7.88 -5.31
CA GLU A 88 -5.42 -9.03 -5.78
C GLU A 88 -4.77 -10.36 -5.39
N LEU A 89 -3.45 -10.52 -5.62
CA LEU A 89 -2.72 -11.73 -5.27
C LEU A 89 -2.81 -12.04 -3.77
N LEU A 90 -2.71 -11.02 -2.93
CA LEU A 90 -2.76 -11.20 -1.48
C LEU A 90 -4.18 -11.48 -0.99
N VAL A 91 -5.18 -10.80 -1.56
CA VAL A 91 -6.61 -11.06 -1.30
C VAL A 91 -6.97 -12.49 -1.68
N ASP A 92 -6.63 -12.94 -2.89
CA ASP A 92 -6.90 -14.30 -3.37
C ASP A 92 -6.24 -15.35 -2.46
N ARG A 93 -5.00 -15.10 -2.05
CA ARG A 93 -4.28 -15.99 -1.13
C ARG A 93 -4.98 -16.08 0.23
N LEU A 94 -5.32 -14.95 0.83
CA LEU A 94 -5.95 -14.91 2.16
C LEU A 94 -7.37 -15.52 2.14
N ALA A 95 -8.11 -15.31 1.07
CA ALA A 95 -9.42 -15.92 0.87
C ALA A 95 -9.36 -17.45 0.83
N ALA A 96 -8.25 -18.04 0.34
CA ALA A 96 -8.05 -19.49 0.35
C ALA A 96 -8.00 -20.10 1.77
N ASP A 97 -7.62 -19.29 2.78
CA ASP A 97 -7.60 -19.67 4.20
C ASP A 97 -8.87 -19.19 4.94
N GLY A 98 -9.86 -18.66 4.22
CA GLY A 98 -11.09 -18.11 4.79
C GLY A 98 -10.90 -16.76 5.48
N THR A 99 -9.79 -16.05 5.21
CA THR A 99 -9.53 -14.71 5.75
C THR A 99 -10.08 -13.65 4.80
N THR A 100 -10.85 -12.71 5.33
CA THR A 100 -11.45 -11.59 4.59
C THR A 100 -10.62 -10.33 4.74
N VAL A 101 -10.45 -9.60 3.65
CA VAL A 101 -9.77 -8.31 3.63
C VAL A 101 -10.83 -7.20 3.64
N GLY A 102 -10.82 -6.39 4.68
CA GLY A 102 -11.82 -5.33 4.87
C GLY A 102 -11.35 -3.95 4.39
N ALA A 103 -10.04 -3.70 4.41
CA ALA A 103 -9.49 -2.39 4.04
C ALA A 103 -8.00 -2.45 3.66
N LEU A 104 -7.53 -1.34 3.10
CA LEU A 104 -6.13 -1.05 2.81
C LEU A 104 -5.59 0.00 3.80
N MET A 105 -4.28 -0.01 4.01
CA MET A 105 -3.58 1.02 4.78
C MET A 105 -2.23 1.28 4.13
N THR A 106 -1.80 2.54 4.04
CA THR A 106 -0.44 2.84 3.59
C THR A 106 0.61 2.50 4.67
N ASN A 107 1.81 2.09 4.28
CA ASN A 107 2.87 1.72 5.21
C ASN A 107 3.51 2.90 5.96
N GLU A 108 3.42 4.11 5.43
CA GLU A 108 3.99 5.30 6.03
C GLU A 108 3.39 6.58 5.45
N MET A 109 3.64 7.71 6.12
CA MET A 109 3.33 9.03 5.57
C MET A 109 4.49 9.55 4.73
N GLY A 110 4.16 10.17 3.60
CA GLY A 110 5.09 10.82 2.67
C GLY A 110 4.40 11.29 1.39
N GLY A 111 5.13 11.98 0.52
CA GLY A 111 4.55 12.57 -0.70
C GLY A 111 3.88 11.53 -1.61
N PHE A 112 4.54 10.40 -1.85
CA PHE A 112 3.96 9.29 -2.61
C PHE A 112 3.32 8.24 -1.70
N ALA A 113 3.95 7.93 -0.56
CA ALA A 113 3.47 6.86 0.32
C ALA A 113 2.03 7.09 0.79
N THR A 114 1.65 8.33 1.12
CA THR A 114 0.30 8.64 1.64
C THR A 114 -0.81 8.36 0.62
N VAL A 115 -0.53 8.52 -0.68
CA VAL A 115 -1.51 8.26 -1.74
C VAL A 115 -1.46 6.80 -2.23
N ASN A 116 -0.48 6.01 -1.77
CA ASN A 116 -0.42 4.59 -2.09
C ASN A 116 -1.64 3.90 -1.46
N GLY A 117 -2.37 3.13 -2.28
CA GLY A 117 -3.65 2.54 -1.91
C GLY A 117 -4.83 3.22 -2.58
N LEU A 118 -4.72 4.49 -3.01
CA LEU A 118 -5.85 5.18 -3.66
C LEU A 118 -6.26 4.46 -4.96
N LEU A 119 -5.30 4.13 -5.84
CA LEU A 119 -5.63 3.42 -7.08
C LEU A 119 -6.17 2.02 -6.79
N GLN A 120 -5.55 1.31 -5.85
CA GLN A 120 -6.00 -0.02 -5.44
C GLN A 120 -7.43 0.02 -4.87
N SER A 121 -7.75 1.03 -4.07
CA SER A 121 -9.10 1.27 -3.56
C SER A 121 -10.09 1.55 -4.68
N ALA A 122 -9.71 2.42 -5.61
CA ALA A 122 -10.55 2.76 -6.77
C ALA A 122 -10.88 1.55 -7.65
N VAL A 123 -9.96 0.58 -7.76
CA VAL A 123 -10.15 -0.62 -8.60
C VAL A 123 -10.83 -1.76 -7.85
N THR A 124 -10.39 -2.06 -6.63
CA THR A 124 -10.86 -3.22 -5.86
C THR A 124 -12.13 -2.96 -5.06
N GLY A 125 -12.45 -1.68 -4.79
CA GLY A 125 -13.54 -1.27 -3.92
C GLY A 125 -13.20 -1.34 -2.42
N LEU A 126 -12.00 -1.79 -2.04
CA LEU A 126 -11.56 -1.79 -0.65
C LEU A 126 -11.27 -0.35 -0.18
N PRO A 127 -11.81 0.10 0.96
CA PRO A 127 -11.52 1.43 1.49
C PRO A 127 -10.10 1.51 2.07
N LEU A 128 -9.53 2.71 2.14
CA LEU A 128 -8.36 2.97 2.99
C LEU A 128 -8.81 3.23 4.43
N VAL A 129 -8.03 2.78 5.40
CA VAL A 129 -8.23 3.14 6.80
C VAL A 129 -7.73 4.57 7.06
N ASP A 130 -8.53 5.40 7.72
CA ASP A 130 -8.14 6.73 8.21
C ASP A 130 -7.19 6.62 9.41
N ALA A 131 -5.95 6.22 9.12
CA ALA A 131 -4.88 6.12 10.10
C ALA A 131 -3.53 6.42 9.43
N ALA A 132 -2.65 7.10 10.18
CA ALA A 132 -1.34 7.49 9.69
C ALA A 132 -0.32 6.32 9.66
N CYS A 133 -0.76 5.08 9.93
CA CYS A 133 0.12 3.93 10.15
C CYS A 133 1.20 4.27 11.19
N ASN A 134 2.48 4.23 10.79
CA ASN A 134 3.61 4.61 11.65
C ASN A 134 3.79 6.12 11.85
N GLY A 135 3.01 6.95 11.18
CA GLY A 135 3.02 8.41 11.31
C GLY A 135 4.24 9.12 10.71
N ARG A 136 5.28 8.40 10.26
CA ARG A 136 6.52 8.91 9.67
C ARG A 136 7.13 7.92 8.68
N ALA A 137 8.06 8.39 7.85
CA ALA A 137 8.81 7.54 6.94
C ALA A 137 9.89 6.69 7.66
N HIS A 138 10.09 5.46 7.17
CA HIS A 138 11.06 4.49 7.66
C HIS A 138 11.85 3.84 6.51
N PRO A 139 13.14 3.51 6.72
CA PRO A 139 13.99 2.97 5.65
C PRO A 139 13.76 1.47 5.33
N THR A 140 13.00 0.74 6.16
CA THR A 140 12.82 -0.71 6.04
C THR A 140 11.40 -1.14 6.38
N GLY A 141 10.91 -2.19 5.72
CA GLY A 141 9.57 -2.78 5.94
C GLY A 141 9.29 -3.22 7.39
N PRO A 142 10.24 -3.84 8.13
CA PRO A 142 10.03 -4.20 9.54
C PRO A 142 9.89 -3.01 10.49
N MET A 143 10.41 -1.83 10.12
CA MET A 143 10.11 -0.62 10.89
C MET A 143 8.72 -0.07 10.54
N GLY A 144 8.26 -0.37 9.31
CA GLY A 144 6.95 -0.12 8.72
C GLY A 144 5.76 -0.89 9.34
N SER A 145 6.02 -1.89 10.17
CA SER A 145 5.03 -2.93 10.54
C SER A 145 4.23 -2.64 11.81
N ILE A 146 4.05 -1.36 12.19
CA ILE A 146 3.18 -0.94 13.32
C ILE A 146 3.56 -1.65 14.64
N GLY A 147 4.85 -1.90 14.84
CA GLY A 147 5.36 -2.55 16.05
C GLY A 147 5.14 -4.07 16.14
N LEU A 148 4.81 -4.75 15.03
CA LEU A 148 4.84 -6.21 14.96
C LEU A 148 6.24 -6.74 15.30
N SER A 149 6.31 -7.76 16.15
CA SER A 149 7.57 -8.45 16.49
C SER A 149 8.15 -9.12 15.24
N GLN A 150 9.47 -9.20 15.14
CA GLN A 150 10.11 -9.89 14.01
C GLN A 150 9.66 -11.35 13.90
N ASP A 151 9.34 -12.00 15.02
CA ASP A 151 8.89 -13.41 15.05
C ASP A 151 7.44 -13.64 14.54
N ALA A 152 6.73 -12.62 14.05
CA ALA A 152 5.39 -12.78 13.51
C ALA A 152 5.41 -13.41 12.11
N GLU A 153 4.49 -14.34 11.82
CA GLU A 153 4.26 -14.81 10.46
C GLU A 153 3.66 -13.68 9.61
N SER A 154 4.12 -13.58 8.37
CA SER A 154 3.74 -12.54 7.42
C SER A 154 3.48 -13.15 6.05
N VAL A 155 2.35 -12.77 5.46
CA VAL A 155 2.02 -13.03 4.06
C VAL A 155 2.24 -11.73 3.28
N GLN A 156 3.13 -11.75 2.29
CA GLN A 156 3.46 -10.57 1.48
C GLN A 156 3.35 -10.90 0.01
N ALA A 157 2.77 -9.99 -0.77
CA ALA A 157 2.74 -10.05 -2.23
C ALA A 157 3.56 -8.91 -2.83
N ALA A 158 4.24 -9.17 -3.94
CA ALA A 158 4.99 -8.16 -4.68
C ALA A 158 4.91 -8.39 -6.19
N VAL A 159 4.78 -7.30 -6.93
CA VAL A 159 4.65 -7.27 -8.39
C VAL A 159 5.48 -6.12 -8.94
N GLY A 160 6.12 -6.35 -10.09
CA GLY A 160 6.93 -5.35 -10.77
C GLY A 160 7.77 -5.95 -11.90
N GLY A 161 8.65 -5.13 -12.46
CA GLY A 161 9.46 -5.47 -13.62
C GLY A 161 8.70 -5.30 -14.94
N VAL A 162 9.45 -5.15 -16.03
CA VAL A 162 8.91 -4.77 -17.34
C VAL A 162 7.99 -5.87 -17.89
N PRO A 163 6.70 -5.59 -18.15
CA PRO A 163 5.76 -6.57 -18.71
C PRO A 163 6.29 -7.21 -20.00
N GLY A 164 6.05 -8.51 -20.15
CA GLY A 164 6.47 -9.28 -21.34
C GLY A 164 7.96 -9.59 -21.43
N THR A 165 8.75 -9.28 -20.39
CA THR A 165 10.18 -9.61 -20.31
C THR A 165 10.46 -10.62 -19.20
N ALA A 166 11.67 -11.18 -19.18
CA ALA A 166 12.14 -12.04 -18.09
C ALA A 166 12.31 -11.29 -16.75
N ALA A 167 12.25 -9.94 -16.76
CA ALA A 167 12.31 -9.13 -15.55
C ALA A 167 10.96 -9.03 -14.83
N ARG A 168 9.84 -9.42 -15.48
CA ARG A 168 8.52 -9.43 -14.86
C ARG A 168 8.47 -10.46 -13.73
N LEU A 169 8.05 -10.04 -12.55
CA LEU A 169 7.92 -10.90 -11.39
C LEU A 169 6.60 -10.64 -10.65
N GLU A 170 5.96 -11.72 -10.24
CA GLU A 170 4.82 -11.75 -9.33
C GLU A 170 5.12 -12.81 -8.28
N THR A 171 5.02 -12.46 -7.00
CA THR A 171 5.37 -13.38 -5.92
C THR A 171 4.46 -13.18 -4.72
N VAL A 172 4.17 -14.29 -4.03
CA VAL A 172 3.56 -14.32 -2.71
C VAL A 172 4.50 -15.11 -1.81
N VAL A 173 4.82 -14.56 -0.65
CA VAL A 173 5.76 -15.14 0.31
C VAL A 173 5.09 -15.23 1.67
N GLU A 174 5.20 -16.42 2.27
CA GLU A 174 4.77 -16.70 3.64
C GLU A 174 5.99 -17.12 4.45
N ALA A 175 6.38 -16.27 5.39
CA ALA A 175 7.50 -16.53 6.27
C ALA A 175 7.42 -15.63 7.51
N GLU A 176 8.33 -15.84 8.44
CA GLU A 176 8.62 -14.86 9.50
C GLU A 176 8.91 -13.47 8.89
N LEU A 177 8.39 -12.40 9.51
CA LEU A 177 8.33 -11.04 8.95
C LEU A 177 9.66 -10.56 8.39
N GLY A 178 10.77 -10.79 9.10
CA GLY A 178 12.11 -10.40 8.64
C GLY A 178 12.53 -11.13 7.36
N THR A 179 12.20 -12.43 7.27
CA THR A 179 12.49 -13.29 6.12
C THR A 179 11.62 -12.91 4.91
N ALA A 180 10.31 -12.75 5.10
CA ALA A 180 9.39 -12.34 4.04
C ALA A 180 9.79 -10.99 3.43
N ALA A 181 10.03 -9.98 4.28
CA ALA A 181 10.46 -8.66 3.84
C ALA A 181 11.82 -8.69 3.10
N SER A 182 12.75 -9.55 3.53
CA SER A 182 14.05 -9.71 2.88
C SER A 182 13.91 -10.32 1.48
N LEU A 183 13.07 -11.35 1.32
CA LEU A 183 12.81 -12.00 0.04
C LEU A 183 12.12 -11.04 -0.95
N VAL A 184 11.14 -10.27 -0.49
CA VAL A 184 10.48 -9.25 -1.30
C VAL A 184 11.47 -8.17 -1.74
N ARG A 185 12.36 -7.69 -0.87
CA ARG A 185 13.28 -6.59 -1.20
C ARG A 185 14.45 -6.98 -2.10
N HIS A 186 15.08 -8.13 -1.87
CA HIS A 186 16.33 -8.51 -2.57
C HIS A 186 16.11 -9.06 -3.98
N ARG A 187 14.87 -9.37 -4.36
CA ARG A 187 14.54 -9.91 -5.69
C ARG A 187 14.51 -8.85 -6.80
N TRP A 188 14.56 -7.56 -6.47
CA TRP A 188 14.46 -6.44 -7.40
C TRP A 188 15.75 -5.62 -7.55
N GLY A 189 16.87 -6.13 -7.02
CA GLY A 189 18.20 -5.51 -7.08
C GLY A 189 19.12 -6.17 -8.09
#